data_AF-A0A087HSB9-F1
#
_entry.id   AF-A0A087HSB9-F1
#
_cell.length_a   1.000
_cell.length_b   1.000
_cell.length_c   1.000
_cell.angle_alpha   90.00
_cell.angle_beta   90.00
_cell.angle_gamma   90.00
#
_symmetry.space_group_name_H-M   'P 1'
#
loop_
_entity.id
_entity.type
_entity.pdbx_description
1 polymer ?
#
loop_
_entity_poly.entity_id
_entity_poly.type
_entity_poly.pdbx_seq_one_letter_code
_entity_poly.pdbx_strand_id
1 'polypeptide(L)'
;MGSLRLSKVVVAALVVCLSILLISPTEVEGLTCNYQSYVCLPPNDNLCKERCLKNPGGFVDGKCIALTPSPVPVSVCTCCRE
;
A
#
# COMPACT_ATOMS: atom_id res chain seq x y z
N MET A 1 41.74 15.10 -21.89
CA MET A 1 41.21 13.88 -21.23
C MET A 1 40.31 14.32 -20.07
N GLY A 2 39.03 14.51 -20.32
CA GLY A 2 38.10 15.04 -19.32
C GLY A 2 36.70 14.51 -19.58
N SER A 3 36.51 13.23 -19.31
CA SER A 3 35.18 12.62 -19.33
C SER A 3 35.24 11.34 -18.49
N LEU A 4 34.09 10.93 -17.95
CA LEU A 4 33.85 9.68 -17.19
C LEU A 4 33.96 9.75 -15.66
N ARG A 5 33.42 10.79 -15.01
CA ARG A 5 33.06 10.71 -13.56
C ARG A 5 31.60 11.00 -13.22
N LEU A 6 30.72 11.15 -14.21
CA LEU A 6 29.28 11.36 -13.98
C LEU A 6 28.46 10.06 -13.94
N SER A 7 29.04 8.91 -14.31
CA SER A 7 28.25 7.71 -14.60
C SER A 7 27.91 6.83 -13.38
N LYS A 8 28.65 6.90 -12.28
CA LYS A 8 28.42 6.01 -11.12
C LYS A 8 27.35 6.52 -10.16
N VAL A 9 27.27 7.83 -9.96
CA VAL A 9 26.35 8.43 -8.99
C VAL A 9 24.90 8.29 -9.47
N VAL A 10 24.66 8.49 -10.78
CA VAL A 10 23.32 8.39 -11.37
C VAL A 10 22.78 6.95 -11.30
N VAL A 11 23.63 5.95 -11.55
CA VAL A 11 23.25 4.54 -11.46
C VAL A 11 22.91 4.14 -10.02
N ALA A 12 23.71 4.57 -9.04
CA ALA A 12 23.43 4.28 -7.64
C ALA A 12 22.11 4.92 -7.16
N ALA A 13 21.84 6.16 -7.55
CA ALA A 13 20.60 6.85 -7.21
C ALA A 13 19.36 6.16 -7.83
N LEU A 14 19.46 5.71 -9.09
CA LEU A 14 18.38 4.98 -9.76
C LEU A 14 18.06 3.64 -9.10
N VAL A 15 19.08 2.88 -8.70
CA VAL A 15 18.89 1.58 -8.02
C VAL A 15 18.20 1.77 -6.67
N VAL A 16 18.58 2.79 -5.90
CA VAL A 16 17.96 3.07 -4.59
C VAL A 16 16.50 3.50 -4.74
N CYS A 17 16.15 4.30 -5.75
CA CYS A 17 14.75 4.67 -5.99
C CYS A 17 13.88 3.50 -6.46
N LEU A 18 14.44 2.57 -7.25
CA LEU A 18 13.74 1.35 -7.67
C LEU A 18 13.47 0.40 -6.50
N SER A 19 14.39 0.30 -5.53
CA SER A 19 14.19 -0.51 -4.34
C SER A 19 13.05 0.01 -3.46
N ILE A 20 12.82 1.33 -3.40
CA ILE A 20 11.75 1.93 -2.60
C ILE A 20 10.36 1.70 -3.23
N LEU A 21 10.27 1.66 -4.57
CA LEU A 21 9.01 1.37 -5.27
C LEU A 21 8.57 -0.10 -5.17
N LEU A 22 9.51 -1.02 -4.95
CA LEU A 22 9.24 -2.45 -4.74
C LEU A 22 8.84 -2.79 -3.30
N ILE A 23 9.06 -1.88 -2.35
CA ILE A 23 8.50 -1.98 -0.99
C ILE A 23 7.09 -1.40 -1.05
N SER A 24 6.23 -1.99 -1.88
CA SER A 24 4.79 -1.93 -1.62
C SER A 24 4.58 -2.83 -0.40
N PRO A 25 4.26 -2.28 0.78
CA PRO A 25 4.16 -3.05 2.00
C PRO A 25 2.83 -3.81 1.99
N THR A 26 2.73 -4.89 1.21
CA THR A 26 1.53 -5.73 1.18
C THR A 26 1.82 -7.23 1.12
N GLU A 27 3.05 -7.67 1.39
CA GLU A 27 3.35 -9.10 1.56
C GLU A 27 4.01 -9.33 2.92
N VAL A 28 3.24 -9.10 3.98
CA VAL A 28 3.49 -9.79 5.25
C VAL A 28 2.74 -11.12 5.15
N GLU A 29 3.48 -12.22 4.98
CA GLU A 29 2.99 -13.61 5.00
C GLU A 29 1.73 -13.87 4.14
N GLY A 30 1.89 -13.90 2.81
CA GLY A 30 0.83 -14.35 1.88
C GLY A 30 -0.43 -13.47 1.81
N LEU A 31 -0.53 -12.43 2.63
CA LEU A 31 -1.75 -11.66 2.79
C LEU A 31 -1.88 -10.56 1.73
N THR A 32 -2.66 -10.80 0.69
CA THR A 32 -2.95 -9.82 -0.37
C THR A 32 -4.06 -8.85 0.04
N CYS A 33 -3.70 -7.57 0.21
CA CYS A 33 -4.63 -6.48 0.54
C CYS A 33 -4.87 -5.55 -0.67
N ASN A 34 -5.73 -5.95 -1.60
CA ASN A 34 -5.99 -5.17 -2.82
C ASN A 34 -7.47 -4.86 -3.09
N TYR A 35 -8.38 -5.28 -2.20
CA TYR A 35 -9.81 -5.08 -2.41
C TYR A 35 -10.32 -3.85 -1.65
N GLN A 36 -10.43 -2.72 -2.36
CA GLN A 36 -11.03 -1.50 -1.82
C GLN A 36 -12.55 -1.64 -1.81
N SER A 37 -13.16 -1.50 -0.62
CA SER A 37 -14.60 -1.72 -0.46
C SER A 37 -15.39 -0.41 -0.29
N TYR A 38 -15.00 0.45 0.64
CA TYR A 38 -15.74 1.70 0.93
C TYR A 38 -14.86 2.73 1.66
N VAL A 39 -15.33 3.97 1.72
CA VAL A 39 -14.66 5.05 2.46
C VAL A 39 -14.86 4.86 3.97
N CYS A 40 -13.77 4.85 4.74
CA CYS A 40 -13.80 4.87 6.19
C CYS A 40 -13.91 6.31 6.71
N LEU A 41 -15.11 6.72 7.13
CA LEU A 41 -15.36 7.99 7.81
C LEU A 41 -16.30 7.75 9.00
N PRO A 42 -15.82 7.82 10.26
CA PRO A 42 -14.42 7.97 10.67
C PRO A 42 -13.55 6.74 10.36
N PRO A 43 -12.22 6.87 10.29
CA PRO A 43 -11.32 5.73 10.11
C PRO A 43 -11.44 4.76 11.29
N ASN A 44 -11.88 3.53 11.01
CA ASN A 44 -12.04 2.48 12.01
C ASN A 44 -11.75 1.11 11.39
N ASP A 45 -10.57 0.58 11.72
CA ASP A 45 -10.08 -0.69 11.18
C ASP A 45 -10.93 -1.87 11.62
N ASN A 46 -11.48 -1.86 12.84
CA ASN A 46 -12.33 -2.95 13.33
C ASN A 46 -13.61 -3.07 12.51
N LEU A 47 -14.26 -1.94 12.20
CA LEU A 47 -15.45 -1.93 11.34
C LEU A 47 -15.12 -2.36 9.91
N CYS A 48 -13.96 -1.95 9.39
CA CYS A 48 -13.47 -2.41 8.09
C CYS A 48 -13.28 -3.93 8.07
N LYS A 49 -12.56 -4.47 9.04
CA LYS A 49 -12.35 -5.91 9.22
C LYS A 49 -13.66 -6.68 9.32
N GLU A 50 -14.58 -6.28 10.22
CA GLU A 50 -15.86 -6.97 10.38
C GLU A 50 -16.67 -7.02 9.08
N ARG A 51 -16.62 -5.95 8.27
CA ARG A 51 -17.31 -5.94 6.98
C ARG A 51 -16.60 -6.82 5.96
N CYS A 52 -15.28 -6.78 5.90
CA CYS A 52 -14.50 -7.66 5.04
C CYS A 52 -14.79 -9.14 5.35
N LEU A 53 -14.83 -9.51 6.63
CA LEU A 53 -15.16 -10.88 7.08
C LEU A 53 -16.59 -11.31 6.71
N LYS A 54 -17.54 -10.37 6.63
CA LYS A 54 -18.93 -10.63 6.21
C LYS A 54 -19.08 -10.76 4.69
N ASN A 55 -18.12 -10.29 3.91
CA ASN A 55 -18.16 -10.43 2.47
C ASN A 55 -17.78 -11.87 2.07
N PRO A 56 -18.48 -12.48 1.09
CA PRO A 56 -18.21 -13.85 0.65
C PRO A 56 -16.90 -14.01 -0.15
N GLY A 57 -16.04 -12.98 -0.18
CA GLY A 57 -14.80 -12.94 -0.96
C GLY A 57 -13.61 -13.66 -0.32
N GLY A 58 -13.81 -14.36 0.80
CA GLY A 58 -12.75 -15.08 1.51
C GLY A 58 -11.74 -14.15 2.18
N PHE A 59 -12.18 -12.96 2.60
CA PHE A 59 -11.30 -12.02 3.30
C PHE A 59 -11.09 -12.44 4.74
N VAL A 60 -9.86 -12.26 5.24
CA VAL A 60 -9.46 -12.60 6.61
C VAL A 60 -9.11 -11.36 7.43
N ASP A 61 -8.91 -10.22 6.77
CA ASP A 61 -8.63 -8.94 7.43
C ASP A 61 -9.15 -7.74 6.63
N GLY A 62 -9.11 -6.55 7.25
CA GLY A 62 -9.41 -5.30 6.58
C GLY A 62 -8.85 -4.10 7.32
N LYS A 63 -8.29 -3.12 6.60
CA LYS A 63 -7.70 -1.90 7.16
C LYS A 63 -8.13 -0.65 6.43
N CYS A 64 -8.30 0.46 7.15
CA CYS A 64 -8.56 1.76 6.56
C CYS A 64 -7.21 2.40 6.18
N ILE A 65 -6.95 2.51 4.88
CA ILE A 65 -5.74 3.11 4.34
C ILE A 65 -6.04 4.56 3.98
N ALA A 66 -5.28 5.50 4.54
CA ALA A 66 -5.38 6.90 4.17
C ALA A 66 -4.96 7.09 2.70
N LEU A 67 -5.82 7.73 1.90
CA LEU A 67 -5.46 8.12 0.55
C LEU A 67 -4.52 9.31 0.63
N THR A 68 -3.22 9.07 0.45
CA THR A 68 -2.22 10.15 0.39
C THR A 68 -1.66 10.25 -1.04
N PRO A 69 -1.42 11.47 -1.55
CA PRO A 69 -1.71 12.78 -0.95
C PRO A 69 -3.11 13.30 -1.34
N SER A 70 -4.14 13.08 -0.51
CA SER A 70 -5.46 13.69 -0.70
C SER A 70 -5.62 14.95 0.17
N PRO A 71 -6.16 16.07 -0.36
CA PRO A 71 -6.44 17.28 0.43
C PRO A 71 -7.55 17.08 1.47
N VAL A 72 -8.37 16.03 1.31
CA VAL A 72 -9.38 15.61 2.27
C VAL A 72 -8.85 14.36 2.98
N PRO A 73 -8.91 14.26 4.33
CA PRO A 73 -8.52 13.07 5.08
C PRO A 73 -9.55 11.96 4.83
N VAL A 74 -9.52 11.37 3.64
CA VAL A 74 -10.30 10.21 3.26
C VAL A 74 -9.44 8.97 3.42
N SER A 75 -9.97 8.01 4.17
CA SER A 75 -9.40 6.67 4.25
C SER A 75 -10.32 5.70 3.52
N VAL A 76 -9.76 4.67 2.91
CA VAL A 76 -10.51 3.62 2.21
C VAL A 76 -10.27 2.29 2.89
N CYS A 77 -11.35 1.59 3.20
CA CYS A 77 -11.31 0.24 3.71
C CYS A 77 -10.78 -0.68 2.61
N THR A 78 -9.66 -1.33 2.88
CA THR A 78 -9.00 -2.30 2.03
C THR A 78 -9.05 -3.66 2.71
N CYS A 79 -9.76 -4.61 2.10
CA CYS A 79 -9.86 -5.98 2.57
C CYS A 79 -8.65 -6.80 2.11
N CYS A 80 -8.26 -7.75 2.96
CA CYS A 80 -7.12 -8.63 2.77
C CYS A 80 -7.56 -10.09 2.80
N ARG A 81 -6.89 -10.91 1.99
CA ARG A 81 -7.06 -12.38 1.94
C ARG A 81 -5.71 -13.05 1.73
N GLU A 82 -5.64 -14.34 2.01
CA GLU A 82 -4.50 -15.19 1.63
C GLU A 82 -4.42 -15.39 0.10
#